data_AF-A0A443S7A3-F1
#
_entry.id   AF-A0A443S7A3-F1
#
_cell.length_a   1.000
_cell.length_b   1.000
_cell.length_c   1.000
_cell.angle_alpha   90.00
_cell.angle_beta   90.00
_cell.angle_gamma   90.00
#
_symmetry.space_group_name_H-M   'P 1'
#
loop_
_entity.id
_entity.type
_entity.pdbx_description
1 polymer ?
#
loop_
_entity_poly.entity_id
_entity_poly.type
_entity_poly.pdbx_seq_one_letter_code
_entity_poly.pdbx_strand_id
1 'polypeptide(L)'
;MLRTETESCPNISIGVMDCQKLAPIVTHKDENVLLIDGRSFLEYNMCHIRGAVNVSCSKIMKRRLQQNKISINELLLNTCGIDLKRCPNVIIYDQESLEYECLPEDSFIS
;
A
#
# COMPACT_ATOMS: atom_id res chain seq x y z
N MET A 1 29.64 14.31 -19.46
CA MET A 1 29.58 14.70 -18.04
C MET A 1 28.29 14.15 -17.46
N LEU A 2 28.45 13.30 -16.43
CA LEU A 2 27.47 12.77 -15.48
C LEU A 2 26.21 12.11 -16.07
N ARG A 3 26.35 10.81 -16.39
CA ARG A 3 25.26 9.85 -16.25
C ARG A 3 24.84 9.86 -14.79
N THR A 4 23.63 10.31 -14.50
CA THR A 4 23.03 10.11 -13.17
C THR A 4 22.88 8.61 -12.96
N GLU A 5 23.58 8.11 -11.97
CA GLU A 5 23.50 6.73 -11.49
C GLU A 5 22.03 6.41 -11.23
N THR A 6 21.54 5.38 -11.92
CA THR A 6 20.30 4.72 -11.52
C THR A 6 20.56 4.13 -10.15
N GLU A 7 20.11 4.80 -9.09
CA GLU A 7 20.00 4.19 -7.77
C GLU A 7 19.17 2.91 -7.96
N SER A 8 19.86 1.77 -7.89
CA SER A 8 19.22 0.47 -7.89
C SER A 8 18.22 0.47 -6.75
N CYS A 9 16.92 0.36 -7.06
CA CYS A 9 15.94 0.06 -6.03
C CYS A 9 16.45 -1.12 -5.18
N PRO A 10 16.32 -1.09 -3.85
CA PRO A 10 16.59 -2.28 -3.04
C PRO A 10 15.81 -3.46 -3.63
N ASN A 11 16.32 -4.70 -3.48
CA ASN A 11 15.59 -5.90 -3.89
C ASN A 11 14.24 -5.92 -3.16
N ILE A 12 13.18 -5.41 -3.79
CA ILE A 12 11.83 -5.42 -3.25
C ILE A 12 11.30 -6.83 -3.46
N SER A 13 11.23 -7.61 -2.39
CA SER A 13 10.55 -8.91 -2.42
C SER A 13 9.05 -8.68 -2.26
N ILE A 14 8.29 -8.95 -3.31
CA ILE A 14 6.83 -9.01 -3.26
C ILE A 14 6.43 -10.44 -2.90
N GLY A 15 5.47 -10.60 -2.01
CA GLY A 15 4.97 -11.92 -1.62
C GLY A 15 3.64 -11.86 -0.88
N VAL A 16 2.94 -12.99 -0.85
CA VAL A 16 1.67 -13.16 -0.16
C VAL A 16 1.91 -13.48 1.32
N MET A 17 1.04 -12.96 2.20
CA MET A 17 1.07 -13.20 3.63
C MET A 17 -0.24 -13.85 4.09
N ASP A 18 -0.14 -14.93 4.85
CA ASP A 18 -1.28 -15.58 5.50
C ASP A 18 -1.74 -14.81 6.74
N CYS A 19 -3.04 -14.88 7.05
CA CYS A 19 -3.63 -14.19 8.21
C CYS A 19 -3.02 -14.63 9.55
N GLN A 20 -2.55 -15.87 9.67
CA GLN A 20 -1.86 -16.40 10.85
C GLN A 20 -0.52 -15.70 11.09
N LYS A 21 0.15 -15.25 10.02
CA LYS A 21 1.39 -14.46 10.11
C LYS A 21 1.10 -12.99 10.39
N LEU A 22 0.01 -12.45 9.86
CA LEU A 22 -0.40 -11.06 10.07
C LEU A 22 -0.93 -10.80 11.49
N ALA A 23 -1.70 -11.73 12.06
CA ALA A 23 -2.33 -11.59 13.38
C ALA A 23 -1.38 -11.15 14.51
N PRO A 24 -0.19 -11.77 14.71
CA PRO A 24 0.75 -11.31 15.73
C PRO A 24 1.31 -9.91 15.44
N ILE A 25 1.54 -9.54 14.18
CA ILE A 25 2.04 -8.21 13.80
C ILE A 25 1.05 -7.13 14.24
N VAL A 26 -0.23 -7.34 13.93
CA VAL A 26 -1.32 -6.43 14.31
C VAL A 26 -1.52 -6.38 15.83
N THR A 27 -1.43 -7.53 16.49
CA THR A 27 -1.66 -7.64 17.95
C THR A 27 -0.59 -6.91 18.75
N HIS A 28 0.67 -7.02 18.34
CA HIS A 28 1.81 -6.40 19.04
C HIS A 28 2.06 -4.94 18.63
N LYS A 29 1.31 -4.41 17.64
CA LYS A 29 1.50 -3.08 17.08
C LYS A 29 2.95 -2.83 16.64
N ASP A 30 3.44 -3.67 15.72
CA ASP A 30 4.76 -3.44 15.15
C ASP A 30 4.79 -2.10 14.39
N GLU A 31 5.47 -1.11 14.95
CA GLU A 31 5.59 0.23 14.39
C GLU A 31 6.38 0.26 13.08
N ASN A 32 7.08 -0.83 12.73
CA ASN A 32 7.81 -0.96 11.48
C ASN A 32 6.94 -1.40 10.31
N VAL A 33 5.65 -1.72 10.55
CA VAL A 33 4.72 -2.20 9.53
C VAL A 33 3.66 -1.16 9.22
N LEU A 34 3.60 -0.77 7.94
CA LEU A 34 2.49 0.00 7.40
C LEU A 34 1.44 -0.95 6.84
N LEU A 35 0.26 -0.95 7.45
CA LEU A 35 -0.88 -1.71 6.96
C LEU A 35 -1.78 -0.81 6.10
N ILE A 36 -2.06 -1.25 4.87
CA ILE A 36 -2.82 -0.51 3.88
C ILE A 36 -4.10 -1.29 3.56
N ASP A 37 -5.24 -0.62 3.71
CA ASP A 37 -6.55 -1.12 3.26
C ASP A 37 -6.85 -0.56 1.87
N GLY A 38 -6.90 -1.45 0.87
CA GLY A 38 -7.19 -1.13 -0.52
C GLY A 38 -8.68 -1.14 -0.88
N ARG A 39 -9.58 -1.48 0.06
CA ARG A 39 -11.02 -1.56 -0.19
C ARG A 39 -11.65 -0.17 -0.28
N SER A 40 -12.91 -0.10 -0.71
CA SER A 40 -13.62 1.17 -0.82
C SER A 40 -13.72 1.90 0.52
N PHE A 41 -13.84 3.23 0.47
CA PHE A 41 -14.06 4.05 1.67
C PHE A 41 -15.23 3.53 2.53
N LEU A 42 -16.30 3.05 1.91
CA LEU A 42 -17.44 2.51 2.64
C LEU A 42 -17.07 1.24 3.41
N GLU A 43 -16.40 0.29 2.75
CA GLU A 43 -15.97 -0.97 3.36
C GLU A 43 -14.98 -0.76 4.51
N TYR A 44 -14.01 0.13 4.31
CA TYR A 44 -13.07 0.52 5.36
C TYR A 44 -13.78 1.08 6.60
N ASN A 45 -14.77 1.96 6.40
CA ASN A 45 -15.50 2.58 7.52
C ASN A 45 -16.49 1.62 8.18
N MET A 46 -16.99 0.61 7.48
CA MET A 46 -17.81 -0.45 8.09
C MET A 46 -16.98 -1.27 9.09
N CYS A 47 -15.79 -1.72 8.68
CA CYS A 47 -14.81 -2.35 9.55
C CYS A 47 -13.44 -2.36 8.85
N HIS A 48 -12.35 -2.36 9.61
CA HIS A 48 -10.99 -2.53 9.06
C HIS A 48 -10.07 -3.11 10.13
N ILE A 49 -8.91 -3.62 9.71
CA ILE A 49 -7.89 -4.07 10.65
C ILE A 49 -7.35 -2.85 11.41
N ARG A 50 -7.30 -2.95 12.73
CA ARG A 50 -6.86 -1.85 13.60
C ARG A 50 -5.49 -1.32 13.19
N GLY A 51 -5.39 -0.02 12.94
CA GLY A 51 -4.16 0.66 12.54
C GLY A 51 -3.88 0.66 11.03
N ALA A 52 -4.75 0.03 10.22
CA ALA A 52 -4.68 0.15 8.77
C ALA A 52 -5.00 1.59 8.32
N VAL A 53 -4.38 2.00 7.22
CA VAL A 53 -4.71 3.25 6.51
C VAL A 53 -5.43 2.91 5.22
N ASN A 54 -6.56 3.56 4.98
CA ASN A 54 -7.24 3.44 3.69
C ASN A 54 -6.56 4.29 2.62
N VAL A 55 -6.27 3.67 1.48
CA VAL A 55 -5.71 4.35 0.30
C VAL A 55 -6.65 4.32 -0.89
N SER A 56 -7.95 4.07 -0.67
CA SER A 56 -8.93 4.00 -1.76
C SER A 56 -8.84 5.25 -2.65
N CYS A 57 -8.23 5.07 -3.81
CA CYS A 57 -7.93 6.17 -4.71
C CYS A 57 -9.18 6.47 -5.51
N SER A 58 -9.52 7.75 -5.70
CA SER A 58 -10.48 8.12 -6.73
C SER A 58 -9.92 7.76 -8.12
N LYS A 59 -10.78 7.61 -9.13
CA LYS A 59 -10.35 7.43 -10.53
C LYS A 59 -9.34 8.50 -10.98
N ILE A 60 -9.47 9.72 -10.47
CA ILE A 60 -8.55 10.83 -10.76
C ILE A 60 -7.19 10.58 -10.12
N MET A 61 -7.16 10.11 -8.86
CA MET A 61 -5.91 9.82 -8.16
C MET A 61 -5.19 8.62 -8.79
N LYS A 62 -5.92 7.55 -9.15
CA LYS A 62 -5.37 6.40 -9.91
C LYS A 62 -4.68 6.87 -11.19
N ARG A 63 -5.36 7.70 -11.98
CA ARG A 63 -4.77 8.28 -13.21
C ARG A 63 -3.53 9.13 -12.92
N ARG A 64 -3.53 9.94 -11.86
CA ARG A 64 -2.36 10.75 -11.48
C ARG A 64 -1.18 9.90 -11.07
N LEU A 65 -1.40 8.81 -10.32
CA LEU A 65 -0.36 7.85 -9.96
C LEU A 65 0.21 7.17 -11.22
N GLN A 66 -0.66 6.62 -12.08
CA GLN A 66 -0.26 5.93 -13.32
C GLN A 66 0.46 6.85 -14.32
N GLN A 67 0.11 8.14 -14.35
CA GLN A 67 0.76 9.15 -15.19
C GLN A 67 2.00 9.79 -14.53
N ASN A 68 2.44 9.28 -13.38
CA ASN A 68 3.57 9.81 -12.59
C ASN A 68 3.42 11.31 -12.26
N LYS A 69 2.18 11.78 -12.05
CA LYS A 69 1.87 13.17 -11.67
C LYS A 69 1.88 13.40 -10.16
N ILE A 70 1.77 12.32 -9.39
CA ILE A 70 1.92 12.28 -7.93
C ILE A 70 2.61 10.97 -7.59
N SER A 71 3.50 10.98 -6.61
CA SER A 71 4.12 9.74 -6.11
C SER A 71 3.25 9.08 -5.05
N ILE A 72 3.41 7.76 -4.85
CA ILE A 72 2.72 7.05 -3.76
C ILE A 72 3.14 7.59 -2.38
N ASN A 73 4.40 8.01 -2.22
CA ASN A 73 4.87 8.63 -0.98
C ASN A 73 4.17 9.95 -0.70
N GLU A 74 4.02 10.79 -1.73
CA GLU A 74 3.31 12.08 -1.62
C GLU A 74 1.83 11.86 -1.31
N LEU A 75 1.20 10.85 -1.92
CA LEU A 75 -0.19 10.50 -1.61
C LEU A 75 -0.35 10.10 -0.13
N LEU A 76 0.51 9.23 0.38
CA LEU A 76 0.45 8.77 1.77
C LEU A 76 0.76 9.89 2.76
N LEU A 77 1.77 10.71 2.48
CA LEU A 77 2.08 11.89 3.28
C LEU A 77 0.86 12.83 3.37
N ASN A 78 0.17 13.08 2.25
CA ASN A 78 -0.99 13.97 2.22
C ASN A 78 -2.25 13.35 2.84
N THR A 79 -2.42 12.03 2.78
CA THR A 79 -3.65 11.34 3.22
C THR A 79 -3.58 10.95 4.69
N CYS A 80 -2.43 10.48 5.16
CA CYS A 80 -2.27 9.92 6.50
C CYS A 80 -1.00 10.39 7.23
N GLY A 81 -0.19 11.28 6.65
CA GLY A 81 1.02 11.80 7.28
C GLY A 81 2.17 10.78 7.35
N ILE A 82 2.12 9.72 6.54
CA ILE A 82 3.10 8.62 6.58
C ILE A 82 4.15 8.82 5.48
N ASP A 83 5.42 8.79 5.88
CA ASP A 83 6.57 8.76 4.97
C ASP A 83 7.02 7.31 4.76
N LEU A 84 6.81 6.77 3.56
CA LEU A 84 7.23 5.41 3.21
C LEU A 84 8.72 5.17 3.41
N LYS A 85 9.54 6.22 3.32
CA LYS A 85 10.99 6.11 3.59
C LYS A 85 11.30 5.67 5.02
N ARG A 86 10.34 5.83 5.94
CA ARG A 86 10.45 5.45 7.36
C ARG A 86 9.73 4.14 7.68
N CYS A 87 8.98 3.58 6.72
CA CYS A 87 8.19 2.36 6.89
C CYS A 87 8.57 1.33 5.81
N PRO A 88 9.63 0.52 6.03
CA PRO A 88 10.14 -0.38 5.01
C PRO A 88 9.24 -1.59 4.75
N ASN A 89 8.41 -1.99 5.72
CA ASN A 89 7.52 -3.14 5.58
C ASN A 89 6.09 -2.65 5.34
N VAL A 90 5.57 -2.94 4.15
CA VAL A 90 4.21 -2.57 3.75
C VAL A 90 3.39 -3.84 3.54
N ILE A 91 2.22 -3.89 4.14
CA ILE A 91 1.24 -4.97 3.95
C ILE A 91 -0.01 -4.34 3.36
N ILE A 92 -0.48 -4.87 2.24
CA ILE A 92 -1.68 -4.41 1.55
C ILE A 92 -2.71 -5.55 1.58
N TYR A 93 -3.97 -5.23 1.85
CA TYR A 93 -5.07 -6.17 1.71
C TYR A 93 -6.26 -5.51 1.00
N ASP A 94 -7.04 -6.34 0.31
CA ASP A 94 -8.32 -5.97 -0.25
C ASP A 94 -9.41 -6.92 0.30
N GLN A 95 -10.50 -7.10 -0.44
CA GLN A 95 -11.61 -7.91 0.03
C GLN A 95 -11.35 -9.42 -0.04
N GLU A 96 -10.69 -9.91 -1.09
CA GLU A 96 -10.57 -11.36 -1.36
C GLU A 96 -9.45 -11.79 -2.31
N SER A 97 -8.54 -10.90 -2.71
CA SER A 97 -7.43 -11.28 -3.59
C SER A 97 -6.45 -12.21 -2.85
N LEU A 98 -6.19 -13.37 -3.46
CA LEU A 98 -5.28 -14.38 -2.93
C LEU A 98 -3.85 -14.23 -3.47
N GLU A 99 -3.71 -13.72 -4.68
CA GLU A 99 -2.46 -13.58 -5.42
C GLU A 99 -2.45 -12.21 -6.11
N TYR A 100 -1.28 -11.61 -6.28
CA TYR A 100 -1.18 -10.28 -6.88
C TYR A 100 -1.46 -10.32 -8.39
N GLU A 101 -1.25 -11.46 -9.05
CA GLU A 101 -1.56 -11.67 -10.46
C GLU A 101 -3.07 -11.76 -10.73
N CYS A 102 -3.88 -11.96 -9.70
CA CYS A 102 -5.33 -12.05 -9.83
C CYS A 102 -6.05 -10.71 -9.73
N LEU A 103 -5.32 -9.60 -9.59
CA LEU A 103 -5.92 -8.27 -9.49
C LEU A 103 -6.62 -7.90 -10.81
N PRO A 104 -7.92 -7.51 -10.77
CA PRO A 104 -8.62 -6.99 -11.94
C PRO A 104 -7.87 -5.81 -12.55
N GLU A 105 -7.91 -5.64 -13.87
CA GLU A 105 -7.23 -4.53 -14.58
C GLU A 105 -7.77 -3.14 -14.17
N ASP A 106 -9.02 -3.11 -13.70
CA ASP A 106 -9.66 -1.92 -13.14
C ASP A 106 -9.44 -1.76 -11.63
N SER A 107 -8.77 -2.71 -10.96
CA SER A 107 -8.40 -2.62 -9.55
C SER A 107 -7.62 -1.35 -9.27
N PHE A 108 -7.90 -0.66 -8.16
CA PHE A 108 -7.16 0.55 -7.80
C PHE A 108 -5.70 0.28 -7.43
N ILE A 109 -5.34 -1.00 -7.24
CA ILE A 109 -4.01 -1.47 -6.87
C ILE A 109 -3.20 -1.90 -8.10
N SER A 110 -3.86 -2.16 -9.25
CA SER A 110 -3.25 -2.51 -10.54
C SER A 110 -2.94 -1.29 -11.43
#